data_AF-A0A3B8V038-F1
#
_entry.id   AF-A0A3B8V038-F1
#
_cell.length_a   1.000
_cell.length_b   1.000
_cell.length_c   1.000
_cell.angle_alpha   90.00
_cell.angle_beta   90.00
_cell.angle_gamma   90.00
#
_symmetry.space_group_name_H-M   'P 1'
#
loop_
_entity.id
_entity.type
_entity.pdbx_description
1 polymer ?
#
loop_
_entity_poly.entity_id
_entity_poly.type
_entity_poly.pdbx_seq_one_letter_code
_entity_poly.pdbx_strand_id
1 'polypeptide(L)'
;MTPPHPRRHLISAAALVFTGLLAFASAGQERPPATSPPTGDAGVAGPPAPTTAEPVPLPSPRVLITGATILTDFVQGKNGRWEAMALDESTVAMQDGAVVGIFAASNVVMRPNDVVVTGRGRYVMVAPLVIGGGDGTPWLEGGRLVDALLAGIGGIILPEATVESRGARCVSARTLRKEIPAAELIAAVPARDRSSRDRPLATLSSEGRVLDAFSKMLAARVESGESNIELLANLTRIPAEANGRPEIGTIAIGSRPKLLVLEANPIENPQAILDPFAMVIDDRAARKAEILVLRQASDRGLGVRQQVAGERPGIETPGPLRWWLNTTQGQVFGGAVASALGGRLDYVAVTGEPRFDRAVGTLRLDPESGAPNLELDYAGPPESFRIATKPLEDGLAVDLRIVDREAIAATSPGSSLPPIVDLAVDLDLHRERLMASEGVHEIDLQELLYGNGPIGLGPRRYRFTPIDPDACPPCFEGFERVWSLEILDMDAEPVSVAGTATVAFRAGRPSRIQFITGIDPVWVDEYPQVDRVPLD
;
A
#
# COMPACT_ATOMS: atom_id res chain seq x y z
N MET A 1 45.10 -16.32 -11.03
CA MET A 1 44.06 -16.78 -10.09
C MET A 1 43.14 -15.62 -9.85
N THR A 2 42.03 -15.60 -10.57
CA THR A 2 40.95 -14.61 -10.51
C THR A 2 40.00 -14.99 -9.36
N PRO A 3 39.58 -14.06 -8.48
CA PRO A 3 38.55 -14.36 -7.51
C PRO A 3 37.18 -14.41 -8.21
N PRO A 4 36.23 -15.23 -7.71
CA PRO A 4 34.92 -15.37 -8.33
C PRO A 4 34.04 -14.16 -8.03
N HIS A 5 33.37 -13.62 -9.06
CA HIS A 5 32.28 -12.66 -8.94
C HIS A 5 31.05 -13.31 -8.30
N PRO A 6 30.56 -12.83 -7.14
CA PRO A 6 29.21 -13.16 -6.72
C PRO A 6 28.24 -12.22 -7.46
N ARG A 7 27.59 -12.75 -8.51
CA ARG A 7 26.36 -12.18 -9.08
C ARG A 7 25.31 -12.12 -7.96
N ARG A 8 24.83 -10.92 -7.65
CA ARG A 8 23.58 -10.70 -6.92
C ARG A 8 22.67 -9.83 -7.77
N HIS A 9 21.76 -10.48 -8.50
CA HIS A 9 20.50 -9.90 -8.95
C HIS A 9 19.62 -9.71 -7.71
N LEU A 10 19.85 -8.64 -6.97
CA LEU A 10 18.99 -8.21 -5.88
C LEU A 10 18.81 -6.71 -6.05
N ILE A 11 17.55 -6.30 -6.16
CA ILE A 11 17.13 -4.91 -5.99
C ILE A 11 17.71 -4.45 -4.65
N SER A 12 18.79 -3.66 -4.66
CA SER A 12 19.26 -3.00 -3.45
C SER A 12 18.42 -1.74 -3.31
N ALA A 13 17.37 -1.86 -2.51
CA ALA A 13 16.50 -0.77 -2.07
C ALA A 13 17.27 0.22 -1.18
N ALA A 14 18.22 0.94 -1.80
CA ALA A 14 19.23 1.69 -1.10
C ALA A 14 19.09 3.22 -1.33
N ALA A 15 18.49 3.66 -2.44
CA ALA A 15 17.73 4.92 -2.52
C ALA A 15 16.38 4.88 -1.77
N LEU A 16 16.02 3.72 -1.21
CA LEU A 16 14.74 3.45 -0.55
C LEU A 16 14.89 3.12 0.95
N VAL A 17 16.03 3.41 1.58
CA VAL A 17 16.23 3.09 3.02
C VAL A 17 15.22 3.83 3.91
N PHE A 18 14.87 5.07 3.54
CA PHE A 18 13.77 5.81 4.17
C PHE A 18 12.42 5.55 3.49
N THR A 19 12.42 4.95 2.29
CA THR A 19 11.27 4.73 1.40
C THR A 19 10.94 3.25 1.13
N GLY A 20 11.12 2.38 2.11
CA GLY A 20 10.45 1.08 2.15
C GLY A 20 11.36 -0.12 1.87
N LEU A 21 11.59 -0.89 2.93
CA LEU A 21 12.12 -2.25 2.85
C LEU A 21 11.44 -3.10 3.92
N LEU A 22 10.23 -3.54 3.60
CA LEU A 22 9.65 -4.76 4.16
C LEU A 22 9.22 -5.63 2.98
N ALA A 23 10.13 -6.49 2.51
CA ALA A 23 9.79 -7.78 1.89
C ALA A 23 11.07 -8.51 1.47
N PHE A 24 11.67 -9.30 2.37
CA PHE A 24 12.13 -10.67 2.10
C PHE A 24 12.28 -11.40 3.43
N ALA A 25 11.14 -11.73 4.02
CA ALA A 25 11.02 -12.82 4.98
C ALA A 25 9.76 -13.61 4.62
N SER A 26 9.74 -14.18 3.41
CA SER A 26 8.88 -15.33 3.15
C SER A 26 9.62 -16.59 3.57
N ALA A 27 8.87 -17.42 4.28
CA ALA A 27 9.30 -18.65 4.93
C ALA A 27 9.90 -19.66 3.95
N GLY A 28 10.71 -20.56 4.52
CA GLY A 28 11.58 -21.47 3.80
C GLY A 28 10.88 -22.40 2.81
N GLN A 29 11.58 -22.63 1.71
CA GLN A 29 11.43 -23.82 0.90
C GLN A 29 12.84 -24.25 0.50
N GLU A 30 13.42 -25.16 1.28
CA GLU A 30 14.64 -25.87 0.89
C GLU A 30 14.38 -26.57 -0.44
N ARG A 31 15.11 -26.20 -1.49
CA ARG A 31 15.25 -27.04 -2.67
C ARG A 31 16.16 -28.22 -2.29
N PRO A 32 15.76 -29.48 -2.51
CA PRO A 32 16.70 -30.60 -2.40
C PRO A 32 17.75 -30.51 -3.52
N PRO A 33 18.98 -31.00 -3.30
CA PRO A 33 20.05 -30.89 -4.28
C PRO A 33 19.75 -31.75 -5.51
N ALA A 34 20.02 -31.18 -6.69
CA ALA A 34 19.88 -31.88 -7.96
C ALA A 34 20.89 -33.03 -8.07
N THR A 35 20.38 -34.26 -8.16
CA THR A 35 21.13 -35.43 -8.63
C THR A 35 21.38 -35.30 -10.14
N SER A 36 22.64 -35.37 -10.54
CA SER A 36 23.07 -35.39 -11.95
C SER A 36 22.60 -36.67 -12.67
N PRO A 37 22.14 -36.62 -13.93
CA PRO A 37 22.08 -37.79 -14.80
C PRO A 37 23.28 -37.85 -15.78
N PRO A 38 23.60 -39.04 -16.31
CA PRO A 38 24.86 -39.32 -16.99
C PRO A 38 24.87 -38.93 -18.47
N THR A 39 26.09 -38.80 -18.98
CA THR A 39 26.52 -38.64 -20.38
C THR A 39 25.95 -39.67 -21.36
N GLY A 40 25.56 -39.22 -22.55
CA GLY A 40 25.31 -40.06 -23.73
C GLY A 40 24.91 -39.25 -24.97
N ASP A 41 25.81 -39.17 -25.95
CA ASP A 41 25.59 -38.60 -27.28
C ASP A 41 24.62 -39.45 -28.12
N ALA A 42 23.63 -38.81 -28.76
CA ALA A 42 23.10 -39.18 -30.08
C ALA A 42 22.22 -38.04 -30.63
N GLY A 43 22.58 -37.53 -31.81
CA GLY A 43 21.93 -36.37 -32.43
C GLY A 43 20.45 -36.57 -32.74
N VAL A 44 19.63 -35.62 -32.27
CA VAL A 44 18.28 -35.34 -32.76
C VAL A 44 18.14 -33.81 -32.77
N ALA A 45 17.62 -33.26 -33.86
CA ALA A 45 17.44 -31.83 -34.09
C ALA A 45 16.86 -31.12 -32.84
N GLY A 46 17.54 -30.06 -32.40
CA GLY A 46 17.12 -29.30 -31.21
C GLY A 46 15.70 -28.75 -31.38
N PRO A 47 14.90 -28.72 -30.29
CA PRO A 47 13.60 -28.05 -30.33
C PRO A 47 13.82 -26.57 -30.72
N PRO A 48 12.87 -25.95 -31.44
CA PRO A 48 12.98 -24.55 -31.82
C PRO A 48 13.23 -23.71 -30.56
N ALA A 49 14.09 -22.70 -30.68
CA ALA A 49 14.36 -21.73 -29.63
C ALA A 49 13.03 -21.27 -29.02
N PRO A 50 12.93 -21.16 -27.68
CA PRO A 50 11.70 -20.71 -27.05
C PRO A 50 11.35 -19.35 -27.64
N THR A 51 10.23 -19.30 -28.34
CA THR A 51 9.57 -18.05 -28.69
C THR A 51 9.47 -17.23 -27.41
N THR A 52 9.80 -15.95 -27.51
CA THR A 52 9.45 -14.91 -26.53
C THR A 52 7.93 -14.83 -26.47
N ALA A 53 7.31 -15.83 -25.86
CA ALA A 53 5.92 -15.74 -25.44
C ALA A 53 5.90 -14.65 -24.39
N GLU A 54 5.07 -13.63 -24.63
CA GLU A 54 4.59 -12.75 -23.56
C GLU A 54 4.26 -13.63 -22.35
N PRO A 55 4.69 -13.26 -21.13
CA PRO A 55 4.36 -14.04 -19.95
C PRO A 55 2.86 -14.25 -19.93
N VAL A 56 2.42 -15.51 -20.10
CA VAL A 56 1.00 -15.86 -20.02
C VAL A 56 0.52 -15.34 -18.68
N PRO A 57 -0.43 -14.38 -18.64
CA PRO A 57 -0.91 -13.86 -17.37
C PRO A 57 -1.40 -15.05 -16.55
N LEU A 58 -0.79 -15.25 -15.39
CA LEU A 58 -1.25 -16.25 -14.45
C LEU A 58 -2.71 -15.93 -14.15
N PRO A 59 -3.64 -16.89 -14.27
CA PRO A 59 -5.04 -16.63 -13.95
C PRO A 59 -5.12 -16.13 -12.51
N SER A 60 -5.93 -15.09 -12.28
CA SER A 60 -6.12 -14.51 -10.94
C SER A 60 -6.39 -15.61 -9.92
N PRO A 61 -5.77 -15.54 -8.73
CA PRO A 61 -6.02 -16.51 -7.68
C PRO A 61 -7.51 -16.51 -7.32
N ARG A 62 -8.03 -17.67 -6.98
CA ARG A 62 -9.42 -17.85 -6.53
C ARG A 62 -9.42 -18.20 -5.05
N VAL A 63 -10.29 -17.56 -4.28
CA VAL A 63 -10.51 -17.89 -2.87
C VAL A 63 -11.63 -18.91 -2.77
N LEU A 64 -11.40 -19.99 -2.03
CA LEU A 64 -12.39 -21.02 -1.74
C LEU A 64 -12.69 -21.07 -0.25
N ILE A 65 -13.93 -20.76 0.15
CA ILE A 65 -14.38 -20.96 1.54
C ILE A 65 -15.12 -22.30 1.60
N THR A 66 -14.50 -23.32 2.18
CA THR A 66 -14.93 -24.72 2.01
C THR A 66 -15.76 -25.26 3.18
N GLY A 67 -16.90 -25.91 2.88
CA GLY A 67 -17.69 -26.68 3.85
C GLY A 67 -18.46 -25.86 4.89
N ALA A 68 -18.79 -24.61 4.61
CA ALA A 68 -19.54 -23.73 5.52
C ALA A 68 -21.05 -23.84 5.37
N THR A 69 -21.78 -23.34 6.37
CA THR A 69 -23.18 -22.91 6.19
C THR A 69 -23.17 -21.49 5.60
N ILE A 70 -23.59 -21.35 4.35
CA ILE A 70 -23.58 -20.08 3.62
C ILE A 70 -24.94 -19.41 3.77
N LEU A 71 -24.99 -18.26 4.43
CA LEU A 71 -26.15 -17.39 4.52
C LEU A 71 -26.20 -16.51 3.27
N THR A 72 -26.94 -16.95 2.25
CA THR A 72 -26.91 -16.33 0.93
C THR A 72 -27.67 -15.02 0.87
N ASP A 73 -28.76 -14.90 1.64
CA ASP A 73 -29.68 -13.76 1.60
C ASP A 73 -30.57 -13.72 2.86
N PHE A 74 -31.14 -12.54 3.14
CA PHE A 74 -32.12 -12.32 4.21
C PHE A 74 -33.34 -11.61 3.62
N VAL A 75 -34.48 -12.31 3.57
CA VAL A 75 -35.66 -11.88 2.82
C VAL A 75 -36.90 -11.83 3.69
N GLN A 76 -37.82 -10.94 3.36
CA GLN A 76 -39.14 -10.92 3.99
C GLN A 76 -40.07 -11.88 3.26
N GLY A 77 -40.54 -12.92 3.96
CA GLY A 77 -41.52 -13.87 3.46
C GLY A 77 -42.90 -13.23 3.25
N LYS A 78 -43.78 -13.94 2.52
CA LYS A 78 -45.16 -13.48 2.23
C LYS A 78 -46.02 -13.23 3.48
N ASN A 79 -45.65 -13.85 4.60
CA ASN A 79 -46.27 -13.70 5.92
C ASN A 79 -45.77 -12.46 6.68
N GLY A 80 -44.87 -11.66 6.08
CA GLY A 80 -44.24 -10.48 6.70
C GLY A 80 -43.09 -10.80 7.65
N ARG A 81 -42.73 -12.07 7.85
CA ARG A 81 -41.60 -12.48 8.70
C ARG A 81 -40.30 -12.49 7.91
N TRP A 82 -39.21 -12.15 8.59
CA TRP A 82 -37.87 -12.24 8.03
C TRP A 82 -37.34 -13.68 8.09
N GLU A 83 -36.77 -14.13 6.99
CA GLU A 83 -36.25 -15.48 6.79
C GLU A 83 -34.82 -15.42 6.23
N ALA A 84 -33.94 -16.31 6.72
CA ALA A 84 -32.58 -16.44 6.23
C ALA A 84 -32.50 -17.58 5.21
N MET A 85 -31.92 -17.30 4.04
CA MET A 85 -31.63 -18.31 3.03
C MET A 85 -30.25 -18.89 3.31
N ALA A 86 -30.17 -20.21 3.54
CA ALA A 86 -28.94 -20.88 3.91
C ALA A 86 -28.66 -22.12 3.05
N LEU A 87 -27.38 -22.35 2.76
CA LEU A 87 -26.87 -23.55 2.11
C LEU A 87 -25.85 -24.22 3.03
N ASP A 88 -26.18 -25.39 3.56
CA ASP A 88 -25.31 -26.16 4.44
C ASP A 88 -24.22 -26.91 3.67
N GLU A 89 -23.10 -27.18 4.35
CA GLU A 89 -21.95 -27.94 3.84
C GLU A 89 -21.56 -27.55 2.40
N SER A 90 -21.48 -26.25 2.16
CA SER A 90 -21.29 -25.67 0.84
C SER A 90 -19.97 -24.90 0.76
N THR A 91 -19.51 -24.67 -0.47
CA THR A 91 -18.27 -23.97 -0.79
C THR A 91 -18.57 -22.74 -1.63
N VAL A 92 -18.12 -21.57 -1.18
CA VAL A 92 -18.13 -20.33 -1.98
C VAL A 92 -16.79 -20.18 -2.69
N ALA A 93 -16.82 -19.90 -3.99
CA ALA A 93 -15.65 -19.55 -4.76
C ALA A 93 -15.71 -18.08 -5.18
N MET A 94 -14.65 -17.31 -4.86
CA MET A 94 -14.49 -15.92 -5.26
C MET A 94 -13.27 -15.73 -6.16
N GLN A 95 -13.42 -14.94 -7.21
CA GLN A 95 -12.34 -14.59 -8.14
C GLN A 95 -12.57 -13.17 -8.68
N ASP A 96 -11.54 -12.33 -8.66
CA ASP A 96 -11.63 -10.90 -9.04
C ASP A 96 -12.81 -10.19 -8.35
N GLY A 97 -13.01 -10.55 -7.08
CA GLY A 97 -14.00 -10.00 -6.18
C GLY A 97 -15.44 -10.38 -6.45
N ALA A 98 -15.67 -11.24 -7.45
CA ALA A 98 -16.98 -11.78 -7.74
C ALA A 98 -17.11 -13.22 -7.22
N VAL A 99 -18.31 -13.57 -6.76
CA VAL A 99 -18.69 -14.97 -6.51
C VAL A 99 -18.81 -15.66 -7.86
N VAL A 100 -17.88 -16.54 -8.18
CA VAL A 100 -17.87 -17.30 -9.45
C VAL A 100 -18.58 -18.65 -9.34
N GLY A 101 -18.87 -19.09 -8.11
CA GLY A 101 -19.62 -20.33 -7.91
C GLY A 101 -19.94 -20.62 -6.45
N ILE A 102 -21.03 -21.37 -6.27
CA ILE A 102 -21.43 -21.96 -5.00
C ILE A 102 -21.63 -23.45 -5.26
N PHE A 103 -20.90 -24.30 -4.55
CA PHE A 103 -20.86 -25.73 -4.80
C PHE A 103 -21.16 -26.50 -3.51
N ALA A 104 -21.76 -27.68 -3.61
CA ALA A 104 -21.70 -28.63 -2.50
C ALA A 104 -20.23 -28.94 -2.18
N ALA A 105 -19.86 -29.03 -0.89
CA ALA A 105 -18.46 -29.20 -0.48
C ALA A 105 -17.81 -30.48 -1.04
N SER A 106 -18.61 -31.51 -1.36
CA SER A 106 -18.14 -32.74 -2.00
C SER A 106 -17.68 -32.59 -3.45
N ASN A 107 -18.04 -31.48 -4.12
CA ASN A 107 -17.92 -31.35 -5.58
C ASN A 107 -16.87 -30.31 -6.01
N VAL A 108 -16.17 -29.67 -5.08
CA VAL A 108 -15.20 -28.64 -5.42
C VAL A 108 -13.89 -29.24 -5.93
N VAL A 109 -13.41 -28.76 -7.08
CA VAL A 109 -12.08 -29.08 -7.61
C VAL A 109 -11.15 -27.91 -7.34
N MET A 110 -10.10 -28.16 -6.56
CA MET A 110 -9.07 -27.18 -6.22
C MET A 110 -8.02 -27.07 -7.34
N ARG A 111 -7.57 -25.84 -7.60
CA ARG A 111 -6.49 -25.49 -8.53
C ARG A 111 -5.22 -25.17 -7.73
N PRO A 112 -4.01 -25.29 -8.32
CA PRO A 112 -2.75 -25.03 -7.61
C PRO A 112 -2.62 -23.63 -6.99
N ASN A 113 -3.28 -22.61 -7.56
CA ASN A 113 -3.22 -21.22 -7.09
C ASN A 113 -4.46 -20.81 -6.27
N ASP A 114 -5.31 -21.77 -5.89
CA ASP A 114 -6.45 -21.46 -5.04
C ASP A 114 -6.00 -21.16 -3.60
N VAL A 115 -6.56 -20.10 -3.02
CA VAL A 115 -6.41 -19.78 -1.60
C VAL A 115 -7.59 -20.39 -0.86
N VAL A 116 -7.33 -21.32 0.05
CA VAL A 116 -8.40 -22.06 0.75
C VAL A 116 -8.59 -21.53 2.17
N VAL A 117 -9.84 -21.16 2.49
CA VAL A 117 -10.31 -20.83 3.83
C VAL A 117 -11.18 -21.99 4.33
N THR A 118 -10.89 -22.49 5.52
CA THR A 118 -11.66 -23.60 6.12
C THR A 118 -12.95 -23.06 6.73
N GLY A 119 -14.08 -23.35 6.08
CA GLY A 119 -15.42 -22.99 6.52
C GLY A 119 -16.17 -24.07 7.30
N ARG A 120 -15.62 -25.29 7.42
CA ARG A 120 -16.27 -26.39 8.15
C ARG A 120 -16.61 -25.99 9.59
N GLY A 121 -17.89 -26.14 9.96
CA GLY A 121 -18.41 -25.74 11.26
C GLY A 121 -18.52 -24.23 11.47
N ARG A 122 -18.44 -23.44 10.39
CA ARG A 122 -18.52 -21.98 10.39
C ARG A 122 -19.65 -21.50 9.49
N TYR A 123 -20.00 -20.24 9.66
CA TYR A 123 -21.00 -19.54 8.88
C TYR A 123 -20.33 -18.54 7.93
N VAL A 124 -20.87 -18.41 6.72
CA VAL A 124 -20.43 -17.39 5.76
C VAL A 124 -21.58 -16.43 5.51
N MET A 125 -21.34 -15.14 5.63
CA MET A 125 -22.34 -14.12 5.31
C MET A 125 -21.68 -12.89 4.66
N VAL A 126 -22.51 -12.05 4.05
CA VAL A 126 -22.10 -10.74 3.57
C VAL A 126 -21.71 -9.84 4.75
N ALA A 127 -20.62 -9.10 4.61
CA ALA A 127 -20.20 -8.13 5.62
C ALA A 127 -21.17 -6.92 5.69
N PRO A 128 -21.53 -6.43 6.89
CA PRO A 128 -22.39 -5.28 7.07
C PRO A 128 -22.00 -4.02 6.29
N LEU A 129 -23.02 -3.26 5.92
CA LEU A 129 -22.95 -1.92 5.35
C LEU A 129 -23.64 -0.97 6.33
N VAL A 130 -22.97 0.13 6.66
CA VAL A 130 -23.48 1.13 7.62
C VAL A 130 -23.34 2.53 7.07
N ILE A 131 -24.20 3.44 7.50
CA ILE A 131 -24.06 4.87 7.23
C ILE A 131 -22.97 5.44 8.14
N GLY A 132 -22.01 6.13 7.54
CA GLY A 132 -21.08 6.98 8.29
C GLY A 132 -21.79 8.25 8.73
N GLY A 133 -21.87 8.48 10.03
CA GLY A 133 -22.42 9.69 10.63
C GLY A 133 -21.51 10.91 10.42
N GLY A 134 -22.08 12.10 10.62
CA GLY A 134 -21.40 13.38 10.41
C GLY A 134 -21.45 13.86 8.95
N ASP A 135 -20.48 14.68 8.56
CA ASP A 135 -20.23 15.16 7.19
C ASP A 135 -19.48 14.12 6.32
N GLY A 136 -18.99 13.05 6.94
CA GLY A 136 -18.36 11.91 6.28
C GLY A 136 -16.86 12.07 6.00
N THR A 137 -16.32 13.29 6.02
CA THR A 137 -14.87 13.54 5.88
C THR A 137 -14.06 12.76 6.93
N PRO A 138 -14.50 12.72 8.21
CA PRO A 138 -13.90 11.90 9.28
C PRO A 138 -13.74 10.40 8.97
N TRP A 139 -14.50 9.85 8.03
CA TRP A 139 -14.38 8.43 7.64
C TRP A 139 -13.28 8.19 6.61
N LEU A 140 -12.93 9.22 5.84
CA LEU A 140 -11.76 9.21 4.98
C LEU A 140 -10.48 9.39 5.78
N GLU A 141 -10.59 9.46 7.12
CA GLU A 141 -9.56 9.72 8.10
C GLU A 141 -8.99 8.50 8.86
N GLY A 142 -7.93 8.71 9.65
CA GLY A 142 -7.40 7.88 10.74
C GLY A 142 -7.04 6.42 10.48
N GLY A 143 -7.24 5.88 9.27
CA GLY A 143 -7.40 4.43 9.10
C GLY A 143 -8.79 3.93 9.52
N ARG A 144 -9.79 4.81 9.59
CA ARG A 144 -11.17 4.54 10.00
C ARG A 144 -11.86 3.48 9.17
N LEU A 145 -11.61 3.45 7.86
CA LEU A 145 -12.11 2.38 6.99
C LEU A 145 -11.47 1.02 7.30
N VAL A 146 -10.23 1.00 7.78
CA VAL A 146 -9.57 -0.23 8.27
C VAL A 146 -10.18 -0.63 9.61
N ASP A 147 -10.44 0.32 10.50
CA ASP A 147 -11.12 0.08 11.78
C ASP A 147 -12.54 -0.46 11.59
N ALA A 148 -13.27 0.05 10.59
CA ALA A 148 -14.57 -0.46 10.18
C ALA A 148 -14.47 -1.93 9.76
N LEU A 149 -13.52 -2.23 8.88
CA LEU A 149 -13.29 -3.60 8.43
C LEU A 149 -12.92 -4.53 9.59
N LEU A 150 -12.08 -4.08 10.52
CA LEU A 150 -11.74 -4.80 11.75
C LEU A 150 -12.94 -5.05 12.68
N ALA A 151 -13.94 -4.18 12.63
CA ALA A 151 -15.21 -4.35 13.33
C ALA A 151 -16.20 -5.27 12.58
N GLY A 152 -15.77 -5.87 11.45
CA GLY A 152 -16.58 -6.74 10.60
C GLY A 152 -17.38 -5.99 9.53
N ILE A 153 -17.23 -4.67 9.40
CA ILE A 153 -18.01 -3.86 8.46
C ILE A 153 -17.38 -3.91 7.06
N GLY A 154 -18.16 -4.32 6.07
CA GLY A 154 -17.73 -4.43 4.67
C GLY A 154 -17.71 -3.10 3.92
N GLY A 155 -18.59 -2.16 4.28
CA GLY A 155 -18.70 -0.87 3.61
C GLY A 155 -19.28 0.25 4.47
N ILE A 156 -18.83 1.48 4.20
CA ILE A 156 -19.33 2.72 4.79
C ILE A 156 -20.04 3.53 3.71
N ILE A 157 -21.30 3.86 3.97
CA ILE A 157 -22.14 4.70 3.12
C ILE A 157 -21.97 6.15 3.55
N LEU A 158 -21.52 7.01 2.64
CA LEU A 158 -21.26 8.44 2.86
C LEU A 158 -22.00 9.30 1.83
N PRO A 159 -22.18 10.60 2.06
CA PRO A 159 -22.72 11.51 1.05
C PRO A 159 -21.97 11.39 -0.29
N GLU A 160 -22.71 11.46 -1.40
CA GLU A 160 -22.15 11.35 -2.77
C GLU A 160 -20.98 12.32 -2.98
N ALA A 161 -21.12 13.58 -2.59
CA ALA A 161 -20.06 14.58 -2.69
C ALA A 161 -18.77 14.20 -1.92
N THR A 162 -18.89 13.48 -0.80
CA THR A 162 -17.75 12.99 -0.03
C THR A 162 -17.06 11.83 -0.75
N VAL A 163 -17.83 10.90 -1.32
CA VAL A 163 -17.31 9.74 -2.08
C VAL A 163 -16.72 10.15 -3.43
N GLU A 164 -17.25 11.22 -4.03
CA GLU A 164 -16.74 11.83 -5.25
C GLU A 164 -15.64 12.88 -4.98
N SER A 165 -15.18 13.02 -3.74
CA SER A 165 -13.99 13.84 -3.47
C SER A 165 -12.74 13.18 -4.06
N ARG A 166 -11.72 13.99 -4.37
CA ARG A 166 -10.42 13.48 -4.86
C ARG A 166 -9.81 12.46 -3.91
N GLY A 167 -9.90 12.71 -2.60
CA GLY A 167 -9.40 11.79 -1.57
C GLY A 167 -10.12 10.46 -1.56
N ALA A 168 -11.45 10.48 -1.58
CA ALA A 168 -12.24 9.26 -1.63
C ALA A 168 -11.97 8.45 -2.91
N ARG A 169 -11.80 9.09 -4.07
CA ARG A 169 -11.36 8.41 -5.30
C ARG A 169 -10.00 7.75 -5.14
N CYS A 170 -9.03 8.42 -4.51
CA CYS A 170 -7.72 7.84 -4.24
C CYS A 170 -7.81 6.65 -3.27
N VAL A 171 -8.53 6.79 -2.15
CA VAL A 171 -8.73 5.71 -1.16
C VAL A 171 -9.42 4.50 -1.80
N SER A 172 -10.46 4.74 -2.59
CA SER A 172 -11.15 3.69 -3.36
C SER A 172 -10.22 3.00 -4.35
N ALA A 173 -9.43 3.75 -5.12
CA ALA A 173 -8.45 3.18 -6.05
C ALA A 173 -7.40 2.31 -5.33
N ARG A 174 -6.91 2.75 -4.17
CA ARG A 174 -5.93 2.00 -3.36
C ARG A 174 -6.54 0.75 -2.73
N THR A 175 -7.81 0.80 -2.34
CA THR A 175 -8.56 -0.36 -1.82
C THR A 175 -8.79 -1.39 -2.93
N LEU A 176 -9.18 -0.95 -4.13
CA LEU A 176 -9.34 -1.81 -5.31
C LEU A 176 -8.03 -2.46 -5.74
N ARG A 177 -6.91 -1.72 -5.66
CA ARG A 177 -5.56 -2.26 -5.90
C ARG A 177 -5.03 -3.13 -4.76
N LYS A 178 -5.82 -3.35 -3.71
CA LYS A 178 -5.48 -4.18 -2.54
C LYS A 178 -4.30 -3.64 -1.74
N GLU A 179 -3.94 -2.37 -1.93
CA GLU A 179 -2.91 -1.69 -1.15
C GLU A 179 -3.34 -1.50 0.30
N ILE A 180 -4.64 -1.34 0.57
CA ILE A 180 -5.19 -1.16 1.91
C ILE A 180 -6.38 -2.09 2.15
N PRO A 181 -6.35 -2.95 3.20
CA PRO A 181 -7.52 -3.74 3.59
C PRO A 181 -8.49 -2.84 4.38
N ALA A 182 -9.37 -2.16 3.66
CA ALA A 182 -10.36 -1.22 4.20
C ALA A 182 -11.80 -1.60 3.82
N ALA A 183 -12.78 -1.09 4.56
CA ALA A 183 -14.19 -1.12 4.15
C ALA A 183 -14.39 -0.32 2.85
N GLU A 184 -15.31 -0.76 1.99
CA GLU A 184 -15.64 -0.05 0.74
C GLU A 184 -16.36 1.27 1.02
N LEU A 185 -16.02 2.32 0.26
CA LEU A 185 -16.76 3.57 0.25
C LEU A 185 -17.94 3.47 -0.71
N ILE A 186 -19.14 3.73 -0.22
CA ILE A 186 -20.38 3.64 -0.99
C ILE A 186 -21.04 5.01 -1.00
N ALA A 187 -21.31 5.55 -2.20
CA ALA A 187 -22.05 6.79 -2.32
C ALA A 187 -23.51 6.59 -1.92
N ALA A 188 -24.00 7.44 -1.02
CA ALA A 188 -25.39 7.46 -0.63
C ALA A 188 -26.25 7.92 -1.81
N VAL A 189 -27.20 7.09 -2.24
CA VAL A 189 -28.17 7.49 -3.26
C VAL A 189 -29.27 8.32 -2.57
N PRO A 190 -29.56 9.55 -3.03
CA PRO A 190 -30.65 10.35 -2.49
C PRO A 190 -31.95 9.54 -2.49
N ALA A 191 -32.64 9.52 -1.35
CA ALA A 191 -33.90 8.80 -1.22
C ALA A 191 -34.96 9.42 -2.16
N ARG A 192 -35.08 8.91 -3.38
CA ARG A 192 -36.26 9.16 -4.23
C ARG A 192 -37.42 8.39 -3.61
N ASP A 193 -38.38 9.09 -3.00
CA ASP A 193 -39.63 8.54 -2.47
C ASP A 193 -39.50 7.32 -1.54
N ARG A 194 -38.60 7.37 -0.54
CA ARG A 194 -38.71 6.41 0.57
C ARG A 194 -39.90 6.82 1.43
N SER A 195 -40.96 6.01 1.38
CA SER A 195 -42.08 6.14 2.32
C SER A 195 -41.53 6.15 3.75
N SER A 196 -42.09 6.97 4.63
CA SER A 196 -41.68 7.15 6.04
C SER A 196 -41.83 5.89 6.92
N ARG A 197 -42.02 4.71 6.31
CA ARG A 197 -42.22 3.41 6.97
C ARG A 197 -40.94 2.58 7.10
N ASP A 198 -39.86 2.92 6.40
CA ASP A 198 -38.59 2.20 6.54
C ASP A 198 -37.83 2.71 7.76
N ARG A 199 -37.41 1.81 8.66
CA ARG A 199 -36.55 2.17 9.80
C ARG A 199 -35.26 2.82 9.26
N PRO A 200 -34.71 3.82 9.97
CA PRO A 200 -33.44 4.42 9.56
C PRO A 200 -32.36 3.33 9.49
N LEU A 201 -31.53 3.37 8.45
CA LEU A 201 -30.38 2.48 8.29
C LEU A 201 -29.42 2.64 9.49
N ALA A 202 -28.60 1.62 9.74
CA ALA A 202 -27.63 1.65 10.83
C ALA A 202 -26.59 2.76 10.60
N THR A 203 -26.51 3.74 11.50
CA THR A 203 -25.56 4.86 11.44
C THR A 203 -24.53 4.73 12.56
N LEU A 204 -23.25 4.92 12.23
CA LEU A 204 -22.15 4.94 13.19
C LEU A 204 -21.47 6.30 13.24
N SER A 205 -21.11 6.75 14.43
CA SER A 205 -20.25 7.92 14.58
C SER A 205 -18.83 7.59 14.11
N SER A 206 -18.18 8.58 13.49
CA SER A 206 -16.73 8.54 13.24
C SER A 206 -15.91 8.76 14.52
N GLU A 207 -16.53 9.21 15.61
CA GLU A 207 -15.86 9.46 16.90
C GLU A 207 -15.71 8.19 17.75
N GLY A 208 -14.64 8.11 18.54
CA GLY A 208 -14.38 6.97 19.42
C GLY A 208 -13.91 5.72 18.67
N ARG A 209 -14.06 4.53 19.25
CA ARG A 209 -13.66 3.26 18.61
C ARG A 209 -14.82 2.70 17.79
N VAL A 210 -14.58 2.42 16.51
CA VAL A 210 -15.62 1.93 15.57
C VAL A 210 -16.25 0.63 16.05
N LEU A 211 -15.44 -0.31 16.55
CA LEU A 211 -15.92 -1.57 17.12
C LEU A 211 -16.91 -1.36 18.28
N ASP A 212 -16.59 -0.44 19.19
CA ASP A 212 -17.42 -0.17 20.37
C ASP A 212 -18.73 0.52 19.96
N ALA A 213 -18.67 1.45 19.00
CA ALA A 213 -19.85 2.10 18.43
C ALA A 213 -20.75 1.08 17.72
N PHE A 214 -20.17 0.18 16.94
CA PHE A 214 -20.91 -0.84 16.20
C PHE A 214 -21.55 -1.87 17.14
N SER A 215 -20.82 -2.36 18.14
CA SER A 215 -21.35 -3.28 19.14
C SER A 215 -22.54 -2.69 19.92
N LYS A 216 -22.42 -1.43 20.36
CA LYS A 216 -23.51 -0.70 21.04
C LYS A 216 -24.73 -0.54 20.14
N MET A 217 -24.53 -0.22 18.87
CA MET A 217 -25.62 -0.08 17.89
C MET A 217 -26.37 -1.41 17.71
N LEU A 218 -25.64 -2.52 17.53
CA LEU A 218 -26.24 -3.86 17.42
C LEU A 218 -27.04 -4.23 18.67
N ALA A 219 -26.48 -4.00 19.86
CA ALA A 219 -27.15 -4.29 21.13
C ALA A 219 -28.44 -3.48 21.29
N ALA A 220 -28.39 -2.17 21.04
CA ALA A 220 -29.55 -1.28 21.13
C ALA A 220 -30.68 -1.69 20.17
N ARG A 221 -30.35 -2.16 18.96
CA ARG A 221 -31.34 -2.66 17.99
C ARG A 221 -32.06 -3.89 18.49
N VAL A 222 -31.32 -4.87 19.02
CA VAL A 222 -31.89 -6.09 19.62
C VAL A 222 -32.74 -5.74 20.85
N GLU A 223 -32.26 -4.86 21.73
CA GLU A 223 -33.01 -4.38 22.90
C GLU A 223 -34.30 -3.65 22.52
N SER A 224 -34.31 -2.95 21.38
CA SER A 224 -35.51 -2.31 20.83
C SER A 224 -36.54 -3.29 20.22
N GLY A 225 -36.24 -4.60 20.23
CA GLY A 225 -37.11 -5.66 19.74
C GLY A 225 -36.98 -5.94 18.24
N GLU A 226 -35.91 -5.48 17.58
CA GLU A 226 -35.58 -5.89 16.21
C GLU A 226 -35.15 -7.36 16.21
N SER A 227 -35.77 -8.19 15.34
CA SER A 227 -35.38 -9.60 15.26
C SER A 227 -33.98 -9.74 14.64
N ASN A 228 -33.23 -10.77 15.02
CA ASN A 228 -31.86 -10.95 14.51
C ASN A 228 -31.80 -10.99 12.98
N ILE A 229 -32.70 -11.73 12.32
CA ILE A 229 -32.72 -11.84 10.85
C ILE A 229 -33.05 -10.50 10.20
N GLU A 230 -34.00 -9.75 10.75
CA GLU A 230 -34.32 -8.39 10.31
C GLU A 230 -33.11 -7.45 10.44
N LEU A 231 -32.40 -7.52 11.58
CA LEU A 231 -31.19 -6.74 11.80
C LEU A 231 -30.10 -7.09 10.77
N LEU A 232 -29.89 -8.37 10.46
CA LEU A 232 -28.94 -8.81 9.44
C LEU A 232 -29.34 -8.32 8.04
N ALA A 233 -30.63 -8.31 7.72
CA ALA A 233 -31.14 -7.74 6.46
C ALA A 233 -30.90 -6.22 6.39
N ASN A 234 -31.12 -5.50 7.49
CA ASN A 234 -30.88 -4.06 7.64
C ASN A 234 -29.39 -3.67 7.61
N LEU A 235 -28.50 -4.65 7.71
CA LEU A 235 -27.06 -4.47 7.63
C LEU A 235 -26.47 -4.97 6.31
N THR A 236 -27.19 -5.76 5.50
CA THR A 236 -26.62 -6.35 4.28
C THR A 236 -27.44 -5.95 3.06
N ARG A 237 -28.50 -6.71 2.75
CA ARG A 237 -29.33 -6.54 1.56
C ARG A 237 -29.96 -5.15 1.46
N ILE A 238 -30.66 -4.70 2.50
CA ILE A 238 -31.44 -3.46 2.46
C ILE A 238 -30.56 -2.25 2.17
N PRO A 239 -29.47 -1.97 2.90
CA PRO A 239 -28.60 -0.85 2.58
C PRO A 239 -27.95 -0.97 1.20
N ALA A 240 -27.65 -2.18 0.71
CA ALA A 240 -27.10 -2.39 -0.63
C ALA A 240 -28.10 -2.00 -1.73
N GLU A 241 -29.33 -2.52 -1.66
CA GLU A 241 -30.41 -2.19 -2.59
C GLU A 241 -30.77 -0.70 -2.55
N ALA A 242 -30.83 -0.14 -1.35
CA ALA A 242 -31.14 1.25 -1.09
C ALA A 242 -30.15 2.23 -1.73
N ASN A 243 -28.92 1.78 -2.02
CA ASN A 243 -27.87 2.54 -2.68
C ASN A 243 -27.56 2.04 -4.11
N GLY A 244 -28.48 1.28 -4.72
CA GLY A 244 -28.36 0.84 -6.12
C GLY A 244 -27.23 -0.15 -6.38
N ARG A 245 -26.74 -0.83 -5.34
CA ARG A 245 -25.64 -1.80 -5.40
C ARG A 245 -26.06 -3.17 -4.84
N PRO A 246 -27.16 -3.80 -5.32
CA PRO A 246 -27.64 -5.07 -4.74
C PRO A 246 -26.59 -6.20 -4.77
N GLU A 247 -25.62 -6.12 -5.69
CA GLU A 247 -24.56 -7.10 -5.85
C GLU A 247 -23.56 -7.16 -4.68
N ILE A 248 -23.51 -6.15 -3.80
CA ILE A 248 -22.67 -6.20 -2.59
C ILE A 248 -23.44 -6.69 -1.35
N GLY A 249 -24.76 -6.85 -1.45
CA GLY A 249 -25.65 -7.18 -0.32
C GLY A 249 -26.03 -8.66 -0.19
N THR A 250 -25.64 -9.51 -1.14
CA THR A 250 -26.04 -10.93 -1.21
C THR A 250 -24.89 -11.83 -1.67
N ILE A 251 -24.98 -13.14 -1.38
CA ILE A 251 -24.06 -14.16 -1.91
C ILE A 251 -24.77 -14.93 -3.03
N ALA A 252 -24.51 -14.52 -4.27
CA ALA A 252 -25.05 -15.14 -5.46
C ALA A 252 -24.00 -15.10 -6.58
N ILE A 253 -24.09 -16.01 -7.56
CA ILE A 253 -23.14 -16.00 -8.68
C ILE A 253 -23.19 -14.64 -9.39
N GLY A 254 -22.03 -14.02 -9.58
CA GLY A 254 -21.87 -12.69 -10.15
C GLY A 254 -21.93 -11.54 -9.13
N SER A 255 -22.37 -11.79 -7.89
CA SER A 255 -22.34 -10.80 -6.82
C SER A 255 -20.90 -10.50 -6.38
N ARG A 256 -20.66 -9.30 -5.83
CA ARG A 256 -19.33 -8.82 -5.42
C ARG A 256 -19.26 -8.41 -3.93
N PRO A 257 -19.75 -9.24 -2.98
CA PRO A 257 -19.73 -8.88 -1.57
C PRO A 257 -18.33 -9.03 -0.98
N LYS A 258 -18.05 -8.27 0.08
CA LYS A 258 -17.05 -8.71 1.08
C LYS A 258 -17.71 -9.76 1.98
N LEU A 259 -17.02 -10.85 2.27
CA LEU A 259 -17.56 -11.95 3.07
C LEU A 259 -16.92 -12.02 4.45
N LEU A 260 -17.74 -12.34 5.44
CA LEU A 260 -17.30 -12.73 6.77
C LEU A 260 -17.40 -14.25 6.90
N VAL A 261 -16.37 -14.86 7.47
CA VAL A 261 -16.37 -16.24 7.94
C VAL A 261 -16.44 -16.21 9.46
N LEU A 262 -17.53 -16.71 10.04
CA LEU A 262 -17.89 -16.57 11.44
C LEU A 262 -17.87 -17.92 12.16
N GLU A 263 -17.36 -17.95 13.39
CA GLU A 263 -17.35 -19.19 14.19
C GLU A 263 -18.71 -19.49 14.83
N ALA A 264 -19.53 -18.46 15.07
CA ALA A 264 -20.85 -18.58 15.67
C ALA A 264 -21.96 -18.22 14.69
N ASN A 265 -23.16 -18.75 14.93
CA ASN A 265 -24.34 -18.51 14.11
C ASN A 265 -24.85 -17.07 14.29
N PRO A 266 -24.76 -16.19 13.28
CA PRO A 266 -25.21 -14.80 13.40
C PRO A 266 -26.74 -14.68 13.49
N ILE A 267 -27.49 -15.70 13.07
CA ILE A 267 -28.97 -15.73 13.17
C ILE A 267 -29.40 -15.86 14.63
N GLU A 268 -28.64 -16.58 15.45
CA GLU A 268 -28.90 -16.73 16.89
C GLU A 268 -28.30 -15.58 17.69
N ASN A 269 -27.12 -15.11 17.29
CA ASN A 269 -26.43 -14.01 17.95
C ASN A 269 -25.77 -13.06 16.94
N PRO A 270 -26.37 -11.89 16.64
CA PRO A 270 -25.82 -10.95 15.66
C PRO A 270 -24.48 -10.34 16.09
N GLN A 271 -24.10 -10.41 17.37
CA GLN A 271 -22.78 -9.96 17.84
C GLN A 271 -21.63 -10.82 17.28
N ALA A 272 -21.91 -12.03 16.77
CA ALA A 272 -20.91 -12.89 16.12
C ALA A 272 -20.19 -12.18 14.95
N ILE A 273 -20.83 -11.20 14.32
CA ILE A 273 -20.27 -10.40 13.23
C ILE A 273 -19.02 -9.62 13.65
N LEU A 274 -18.91 -9.25 14.94
CA LEU A 274 -17.83 -8.41 15.45
C LEU A 274 -16.48 -9.14 15.53
N ASP A 275 -16.50 -10.48 15.47
CA ASP A 275 -15.30 -11.31 15.60
C ASP A 275 -15.22 -12.36 14.50
N PRO A 276 -15.04 -11.94 13.23
CA PRO A 276 -14.89 -12.88 12.13
C PRO A 276 -13.58 -13.64 12.26
N PHE A 277 -13.64 -14.96 12.03
CA PHE A 277 -12.46 -15.82 11.90
C PHE A 277 -11.58 -15.36 10.73
N ALA A 278 -12.22 -15.05 9.60
CA ALA A 278 -11.58 -14.52 8.42
C ALA A 278 -12.54 -13.58 7.67
N MET A 279 -11.95 -12.65 6.93
CA MET A 279 -12.65 -11.79 5.98
C MET A 279 -12.13 -12.11 4.58
N VAL A 280 -13.05 -12.27 3.63
CA VAL A 280 -12.68 -12.37 2.21
C VAL A 280 -12.96 -11.03 1.55
N ILE A 281 -11.88 -10.39 1.12
CA ILE A 281 -11.86 -9.08 0.50
C ILE A 281 -11.36 -9.31 -0.92
N ASP A 282 -12.26 -9.20 -1.89
CA ASP A 282 -11.95 -9.51 -3.28
C ASP A 282 -11.47 -10.98 -3.44
N ASP A 283 -10.22 -11.20 -3.85
CA ASP A 283 -9.53 -12.48 -4.00
C ASP A 283 -8.52 -12.75 -2.88
N ARG A 284 -8.59 -11.97 -1.78
CA ARG A 284 -7.74 -12.12 -0.61
C ARG A 284 -8.55 -12.59 0.58
N ALA A 285 -8.12 -13.68 1.19
CA ALA A 285 -8.52 -14.02 2.55
C ALA A 285 -7.57 -13.34 3.53
N ALA A 286 -8.11 -12.54 4.46
CA ALA A 286 -7.35 -11.90 5.52
C ALA A 286 -7.91 -12.32 6.88
N ARG A 287 -7.02 -12.74 7.78
CA ARG A 287 -7.40 -12.98 9.18
C ARG A 287 -7.53 -11.64 9.88
N LYS A 288 -8.44 -11.53 10.86
CA LYS A 288 -8.56 -10.34 11.70
C LYS A 288 -7.21 -9.96 12.33
N ALA A 289 -6.42 -10.95 12.77
CA ALA A 289 -5.07 -10.73 13.31
C ALA A 289 -4.10 -10.07 12.31
N GLU A 290 -4.17 -10.40 11.02
CA GLU A 290 -3.30 -9.80 9.99
C GLU A 290 -3.65 -8.33 9.79
N ILE A 291 -4.94 -8.00 9.72
CA ILE A 291 -5.40 -6.62 9.61
C ILE A 291 -5.08 -5.84 10.90
N LEU A 292 -5.17 -6.47 12.07
CA LEU A 292 -4.79 -5.86 13.35
C LEU A 292 -3.30 -5.52 13.41
N VAL A 293 -2.42 -6.40 12.91
CA VAL A 293 -0.98 -6.11 12.81
C VAL A 293 -0.74 -4.89 11.93
N LEU A 294 -1.44 -4.78 10.80
CA LEU A 294 -1.34 -3.62 9.92
C LEU A 294 -1.85 -2.34 10.61
N ARG A 295 -2.93 -2.45 11.40
CA ARG A 295 -3.47 -1.33 12.16
C ARG A 295 -2.54 -0.87 13.28
N GLN A 296 -2.00 -1.80 14.06
CA GLN A 296 -1.02 -1.51 15.11
C GLN A 296 0.24 -0.84 14.55
N ALA A 297 0.70 -1.25 13.37
CA ALA A 297 1.79 -0.58 12.69
C ALA A 297 1.45 0.86 12.29
N SER A 298 0.20 1.14 11.89
CA SER A 298 -0.28 2.50 11.63
C SER A 298 -0.30 3.38 12.89
N ASP A 299 -0.68 2.80 14.03
CA ASP A 299 -0.67 3.48 15.33
C ASP A 299 0.77 3.82 15.76
N ARG A 300 1.73 2.91 15.58
CA ARG A 300 3.16 3.23 15.76
C ARG A 300 3.61 4.37 14.86
N GLY A 301 3.08 4.44 13.64
CA GLY A 301 3.32 5.54 12.72
C GLY A 301 2.88 6.92 13.24
N LEU A 302 2.00 7.02 14.25
CA LEU A 302 1.67 8.30 14.90
C LEU A 302 2.91 8.90 15.60
N GLY A 303 3.68 8.07 16.31
CA GLY A 303 4.92 8.51 16.95
C GLY A 303 5.95 8.98 15.93
N VAL A 304 6.06 8.26 14.80
CA VAL A 304 6.96 8.62 13.70
C VAL A 304 6.58 9.97 13.07
N ARG A 305 5.29 10.21 12.83
CA ARG A 305 4.80 11.51 12.33
C ARG A 305 5.22 12.66 13.25
N GLN A 306 5.04 12.49 14.56
CA GLN A 306 5.42 13.49 15.55
C GLN A 306 6.94 13.70 15.59
N GLN A 307 7.71 12.63 15.51
CA GLN A 307 9.16 12.69 15.44
C GLN A 307 9.64 13.47 14.22
N VAL A 308 9.17 13.12 13.01
CA VAL A 308 9.51 13.82 11.76
C VAL A 308 9.11 15.30 11.84
N ALA A 309 7.93 15.61 12.36
CA ALA A 309 7.47 17.00 12.53
C ALA A 309 8.36 17.82 13.49
N GLY A 310 8.97 17.16 14.48
CA GLY A 310 9.88 17.76 15.45
C GLY A 310 11.33 17.91 14.96
N GLU A 311 11.72 17.22 13.90
CA GLU A 311 13.08 17.29 13.36
C GLU A 311 13.36 18.62 12.65
N ARG A 312 14.63 19.03 12.67
CA ARG A 312 15.13 20.25 12.03
C ARG A 312 16.56 20.04 11.52
N PRO A 313 16.90 20.50 10.30
CA PRO A 313 18.29 20.56 9.86
C PRO A 313 19.12 21.43 10.81
N GLY A 314 20.35 21.02 11.11
CA GLY A 314 21.25 21.67 12.09
C GLY A 314 21.89 22.98 11.62
N ILE A 315 21.18 23.78 10.84
CA ILE A 315 21.63 25.08 10.32
C ILE A 315 20.98 26.22 11.09
N GLU A 316 21.72 27.31 11.33
CA GLU A 316 21.27 28.42 12.19
C GLU A 316 20.03 29.13 11.62
N THR A 317 19.98 29.34 10.30
CA THR A 317 18.86 30.00 9.63
C THR A 317 18.41 29.14 8.45
N PRO A 318 17.60 28.10 8.69
CA PRO A 318 17.06 27.30 7.61
C PRO A 318 16.14 28.15 6.73
N GLY A 319 16.14 27.84 5.43
CA GLY A 319 15.10 28.30 4.53
C GLY A 319 13.74 27.66 4.87
N PRO A 320 12.73 27.80 4.00
CA PRO A 320 11.44 27.18 4.20
C PRO A 320 11.57 25.66 4.39
N LEU A 321 11.13 25.17 5.55
CA LEU A 321 11.22 23.76 5.89
C LEU A 321 10.11 22.96 5.20
N ARG A 322 10.49 21.75 4.78
CA ARG A 322 9.65 20.80 4.07
C ARG A 322 9.77 19.48 4.76
N TRP A 323 8.66 18.77 4.87
CA TRP A 323 8.63 17.45 5.46
C TRP A 323 8.05 16.49 4.46
N TRP A 324 8.49 15.25 4.45
CA TRP A 324 7.89 14.17 3.70
C TRP A 324 7.72 12.97 4.62
N LEU A 325 6.61 12.25 4.45
CA LEU A 325 6.31 11.03 5.17
C LEU A 325 6.29 9.87 4.18
N ASN A 326 6.89 8.76 4.61
CA ASN A 326 6.98 7.54 3.83
C ASN A 326 5.95 6.54 4.35
N THR A 327 5.09 6.04 3.44
CA THR A 327 3.98 5.15 3.79
C THR A 327 3.82 3.94 2.89
N THR A 328 3.49 2.79 3.49
CA THR A 328 3.09 1.56 2.81
C THR A 328 1.79 1.06 3.40
N GLN A 329 0.84 0.64 2.56
CA GLN A 329 -0.47 0.13 3.02
C GLN A 329 -1.16 1.02 4.09
N GLY A 330 -0.96 2.34 4.02
CA GLY A 330 -1.51 3.33 4.95
C GLY A 330 -0.71 3.60 6.24
N GLN A 331 0.39 2.89 6.48
CA GLN A 331 1.25 3.03 7.66
C GLN A 331 2.39 4.02 7.42
N VAL A 332 2.74 4.85 8.40
CA VAL A 332 3.95 5.70 8.34
C VAL A 332 5.09 4.96 9.02
N PHE A 333 6.22 4.82 8.33
CA PHE A 333 7.40 4.14 8.86
C PHE A 333 8.66 5.02 8.88
N GLY A 334 8.60 6.21 8.30
CA GLY A 334 9.69 7.18 8.32
C GLY A 334 9.32 8.48 7.64
N GLY A 335 10.29 9.36 7.53
CA GLY A 335 10.15 10.61 6.81
C GLY A 335 11.44 11.43 6.83
N ALA A 336 11.42 12.54 6.10
CA ALA A 336 12.52 13.48 6.04
C ALA A 336 12.02 14.89 6.24
N VAL A 337 12.84 15.75 6.84
CA VAL A 337 12.68 17.20 6.81
C VAL A 337 13.86 17.79 6.05
N ALA A 338 13.61 18.75 5.16
CA ALA A 338 14.67 19.46 4.46
C ALA A 338 14.43 20.96 4.37
N SER A 339 15.51 21.70 4.17
CA SER A 339 15.52 23.09 3.75
C SER A 339 16.38 23.20 2.49
N ALA A 340 15.78 23.66 1.39
CA ALA A 340 16.45 23.82 0.10
C ALA A 340 16.50 25.29 -0.33
N LEU A 341 17.71 25.84 -0.50
CA LEU A 341 17.96 27.22 -0.91
C LEU A 341 19.19 27.29 -1.84
N GLY A 342 19.03 27.87 -3.03
CA GLY A 342 20.15 28.20 -3.92
C GLY A 342 21.03 27.01 -4.33
N GLY A 343 20.42 25.86 -4.66
CA GLY A 343 21.17 24.65 -5.03
C GLY A 343 21.87 23.95 -3.87
N ARG A 344 21.64 24.39 -2.63
CA ARG A 344 22.00 23.68 -1.40
C ARG A 344 20.75 23.14 -0.72
N LEU A 345 20.83 21.92 -0.20
CA LEU A 345 19.78 21.30 0.58
C LEU A 345 20.38 20.70 1.86
N ASP A 346 19.82 21.04 3.01
CA ASP A 346 20.16 20.45 4.30
C ASP A 346 18.94 19.65 4.81
N TYR A 347 19.14 18.42 5.27
CA TYR A 347 18.05 17.54 5.67
C TYR A 347 18.34 16.69 6.90
N VAL A 348 17.26 16.22 7.52
CA VAL A 348 17.25 15.14 8.50
C VAL A 348 16.21 14.12 8.09
N ALA A 349 16.59 12.85 8.01
CA ALA A 349 15.67 11.75 7.78
C ALA A 349 15.65 10.80 8.99
N VAL A 350 14.47 10.30 9.33
CA VAL A 350 14.25 9.38 10.46
C VAL A 350 13.35 8.22 10.05
N THR A 351 13.63 7.01 10.55
CA THR A 351 12.72 5.86 10.48
C THR A 351 12.21 5.48 11.86
N GLY A 352 11.04 4.85 11.89
CA GLY A 352 10.44 4.27 13.10
C GLY A 352 10.87 2.83 13.34
N GLU A 353 10.12 2.14 14.20
CA GLU A 353 10.28 0.69 14.42
C GLU A 353 10.23 -0.09 13.09
N PRO A 354 11.06 -1.13 12.92
CA PRO A 354 11.93 -1.73 13.94
C PRO A 354 13.38 -1.21 13.95
N ARG A 355 13.76 -0.30 13.05
CA ARG A 355 15.17 0.04 12.83
C ARG A 355 15.67 1.30 13.55
N PHE A 356 14.83 2.33 13.63
CA PHE A 356 15.19 3.63 14.23
C PHE A 356 16.46 4.24 13.64
N ASP A 357 16.47 4.41 12.32
CA ASP A 357 17.57 5.05 11.61
C ASP A 357 17.42 6.57 11.69
N ARG A 358 18.56 7.27 11.70
CA ARG A 358 18.62 8.73 11.54
C ARG A 358 19.75 9.12 10.60
N ALA A 359 19.45 9.90 9.58
CA ALA A 359 20.43 10.48 8.68
C ALA A 359 20.37 12.01 8.76
N VAL A 360 21.52 12.66 8.85
CA VAL A 360 21.66 14.10 8.71
C VAL A 360 22.57 14.35 7.54
N GLY A 361 22.18 15.20 6.61
CA GLY A 361 23.02 15.47 5.47
C GLY A 361 22.85 16.83 4.82
N THR A 362 23.83 17.16 3.99
CA THR A 362 23.87 18.34 3.15
C THR A 362 24.24 17.95 1.73
N LEU A 363 23.45 18.40 0.76
CA LEU A 363 23.67 18.24 -0.67
C LEU A 363 23.91 19.62 -1.31
N ARG A 364 24.80 19.71 -2.30
CA ARG A 364 25.14 20.96 -3.01
C ARG A 364 25.33 20.72 -4.50
N LEU A 365 24.48 21.30 -5.34
CA LEU A 365 24.59 21.20 -6.81
C LEU A 365 25.88 21.83 -7.35
N ASP A 366 26.33 22.92 -6.73
CA ASP A 366 27.52 23.67 -7.12
C ASP A 366 28.33 24.08 -5.88
N PRO A 367 29.13 23.15 -5.31
CA PRO A 367 29.96 23.43 -4.15
C PRO A 367 31.20 24.27 -4.52
N GLU A 368 31.73 25.03 -3.57
CA GLU A 368 33.03 25.68 -3.74
C GLU A 368 34.14 24.68 -4.08
N SER A 369 35.18 25.13 -4.78
CA SER A 369 36.28 24.25 -5.19
C SER A 369 36.90 23.51 -4.01
N GLY A 370 36.94 22.17 -4.08
CA GLY A 370 37.46 21.30 -3.03
C GLY A 370 36.50 21.05 -1.85
N ALA A 371 35.32 21.69 -1.84
CA ALA A 371 34.26 21.45 -0.88
C ALA A 371 33.40 20.24 -1.31
N PRO A 372 32.76 19.55 -0.34
CA PRO A 372 31.93 18.40 -0.64
C PRO A 372 30.58 18.76 -1.25
N ASN A 373 30.13 17.93 -2.20
CA ASN A 373 28.78 17.99 -2.78
C ASN A 373 27.77 17.09 -2.04
N LEU A 374 28.24 16.13 -1.23
CA LEU A 374 27.49 15.41 -0.19
C LEU A 374 28.29 15.40 1.11
N GLU A 375 27.62 15.67 2.22
CA GLU A 375 28.04 15.30 3.56
C GLU A 375 26.88 14.59 4.23
N LEU A 376 27.09 13.40 4.79
CA LEU A 376 26.04 12.62 5.42
C LEU A 376 26.57 11.87 6.64
N ASP A 377 25.91 12.05 7.77
CA ASP A 377 26.08 11.28 8.99
C ASP A 377 24.85 10.37 9.16
N TYR A 378 25.07 9.05 9.10
CA TYR A 378 24.06 8.01 9.32
C TYR A 378 24.27 7.34 10.67
N ALA A 379 23.22 7.34 11.49
CA ALA A 379 23.15 6.64 12.75
C ALA A 379 22.04 5.58 12.67
N GLY A 380 22.42 4.30 12.68
CA GLY A 380 21.49 3.18 12.58
C GLY A 380 22.19 1.84 12.31
N PRO A 381 21.46 0.72 12.40
CA PRO A 381 21.95 -0.59 11.98
C PRO A 381 22.18 -0.66 10.45
N PRO A 382 22.98 -1.62 9.93
CA PRO A 382 23.86 -2.51 10.70
C PRO A 382 25.05 -1.74 11.29
N GLU A 383 25.51 -0.66 10.63
CA GLU A 383 26.64 0.14 11.07
C GLU A 383 26.36 1.63 10.82
N SER A 384 26.72 2.45 11.79
CA SER A 384 26.70 3.90 11.64
C SER A 384 27.94 4.37 10.89
N PHE A 385 27.79 5.39 10.06
CA PHE A 385 28.88 5.87 9.22
C PHE A 385 28.75 7.36 8.91
N ARG A 386 29.87 7.96 8.51
CA ARG A 386 29.94 9.26 7.86
C ARG A 386 30.48 9.09 6.46
N ILE A 387 29.82 9.70 5.48
CA ILE A 387 30.30 9.76 4.10
C ILE A 387 30.35 11.21 3.63
N ALA A 388 31.41 11.56 2.91
CA ALA A 388 31.49 12.81 2.18
C ALA A 388 31.98 12.55 0.75
N THR A 389 31.39 13.25 -0.22
CA THR A 389 31.85 13.19 -1.62
C THR A 389 32.27 14.55 -2.13
N LYS A 390 33.31 14.58 -2.97
CA LYS A 390 33.79 15.79 -3.65
C LYS A 390 33.77 15.58 -5.17
N PRO A 391 33.28 16.57 -5.95
CA PRO A 391 33.33 16.50 -7.40
C PRO A 391 34.77 16.33 -7.93
N LEU A 392 34.95 15.40 -8.86
CA LEU A 392 36.10 15.28 -9.74
C LEU A 392 35.65 15.57 -11.18
N GLU A 393 36.60 15.62 -12.12
CA GLU A 393 36.29 15.77 -13.55
C GLU A 393 35.36 14.64 -14.04
N ASP A 394 35.70 13.38 -13.74
CA ASP A 394 34.97 12.18 -14.18
C ASP A 394 34.47 11.32 -13.00
N GLY A 395 33.92 11.95 -11.95
CA GLY A 395 33.28 11.23 -10.85
C GLY A 395 33.35 11.94 -9.51
N LEU A 396 33.46 11.14 -8.45
CA LEU A 396 33.47 11.60 -7.06
C LEU A 396 34.67 11.03 -6.30
N ALA A 397 35.38 11.87 -5.56
CA ALA A 397 36.24 11.42 -4.48
C ALA A 397 35.38 11.16 -3.24
N VAL A 398 35.59 10.03 -2.57
CA VAL A 398 34.78 9.53 -1.45
C VAL A 398 35.66 9.42 -0.21
N ASP A 399 35.23 10.03 0.90
CA ASP A 399 35.73 9.78 2.27
C ASP A 399 34.61 9.09 3.06
N LEU A 400 34.81 7.81 3.40
CA LEU A 400 33.85 6.99 4.16
C LEU A 400 34.48 6.56 5.49
N ARG A 401 33.77 6.80 6.59
CA ARG A 401 34.16 6.40 7.94
C ARG A 401 33.04 5.63 8.58
N ILE A 402 33.20 4.32 8.67
CA ILE A 402 32.30 3.44 9.39
C ILE A 402 32.79 3.34 10.83
N VAL A 403 31.87 3.39 11.80
CA VAL A 403 32.21 3.24 13.22
C VAL A 403 33.03 1.96 13.44
N ASP A 404 34.09 2.07 14.24
CA ASP A 404 35.04 0.97 14.55
C ASP A 404 35.80 0.36 13.36
N ARG A 405 35.88 1.08 12.22
CA ARG A 405 36.68 0.66 11.05
C ARG A 405 37.67 1.75 10.62
N GLU A 406 38.68 1.34 9.86
CA GLU A 406 39.61 2.29 9.22
C GLU A 406 38.86 3.16 8.19
N ALA A 407 39.29 4.42 8.07
CA ALA A 407 38.75 5.33 7.08
C ALA A 407 39.07 4.84 5.66
N ILE A 408 38.09 4.93 4.77
CA ILE A 408 38.19 4.49 3.38
C ILE A 408 38.20 5.75 2.50
N ALA A 409 39.29 5.93 1.77
CA ALA A 409 39.38 6.90 0.69
C ALA A 409 39.28 6.18 -0.66
N ALA A 410 38.33 6.58 -1.49
CA ALA A 410 38.08 5.94 -2.79
C ALA A 410 37.72 6.98 -3.86
N THR A 411 37.74 6.55 -5.11
CA THR A 411 37.25 7.30 -6.26
C THR A 411 36.15 6.50 -6.94
N SER A 412 34.99 7.14 -7.16
CA SER A 412 33.85 6.54 -7.85
C SER A 412 33.69 7.20 -9.22
N PRO A 413 33.90 6.49 -10.33
CA PRO A 413 33.76 7.05 -11.67
C PRO A 413 32.29 7.36 -12.00
N GLY A 414 32.05 8.34 -12.88
CA GLY A 414 30.72 8.66 -13.39
C GLY A 414 30.32 10.13 -13.16
N SER A 415 29.05 10.37 -12.80
CA SER A 415 28.54 11.72 -12.58
C SER A 415 29.25 12.41 -11.42
N SER A 416 29.63 13.68 -11.60
CA SER A 416 30.23 14.54 -10.56
C SER A 416 29.19 15.36 -9.79
N LEU A 417 27.91 15.22 -10.13
CA LEU A 417 26.79 15.79 -9.39
C LEU A 417 26.64 15.12 -8.01
N PRO A 418 25.92 15.76 -7.06
CA PRO A 418 25.57 15.11 -5.80
C PRO A 418 24.92 13.75 -6.02
N PRO A 419 25.35 12.71 -5.29
CA PRO A 419 24.68 11.41 -5.36
C PRO A 419 23.29 11.48 -4.71
N ILE A 420 22.37 10.65 -5.20
CA ILE A 420 21.03 10.50 -4.62
C ILE A 420 21.11 9.73 -3.30
N VAL A 421 20.45 10.27 -2.29
CA VAL A 421 20.39 9.73 -0.91
C VAL A 421 18.96 9.40 -0.47
N ASP A 422 17.98 10.16 -0.93
CA ASP A 422 16.54 9.96 -0.77
C ASP A 422 15.82 10.70 -1.90
N LEU A 423 15.07 9.98 -2.74
CA LEU A 423 14.53 10.59 -3.96
C LEU A 423 13.66 11.82 -3.70
N ALA A 424 12.85 11.88 -2.64
CA ALA A 424 11.99 13.04 -2.41
C ALA A 424 12.81 14.29 -2.08
N VAL A 425 13.88 14.10 -1.31
CA VAL A 425 14.86 15.13 -0.99
C VAL A 425 15.61 15.59 -2.26
N ASP A 426 16.13 14.64 -3.02
CA ASP A 426 16.90 14.92 -4.24
C ASP A 426 16.05 15.57 -5.34
N LEU A 427 14.77 15.18 -5.48
CA LEU A 427 13.85 15.84 -6.40
C LEU A 427 13.58 17.30 -6.02
N ASP A 428 13.54 17.64 -4.73
CA ASP A 428 13.39 19.03 -4.29
C ASP A 428 14.66 19.85 -4.59
N LEU A 429 15.84 19.24 -4.53
CA LEU A 429 17.10 19.84 -4.98
C LEU A 429 17.08 20.14 -6.49
N HIS A 430 16.52 19.24 -7.30
CA HIS A 430 16.45 19.36 -8.76
C HIS A 430 15.18 20.03 -9.31
N ARG A 431 14.28 20.52 -8.45
CA ARG A 431 12.92 20.96 -8.82
C ARG A 431 12.86 21.99 -9.94
N GLU A 432 13.76 22.97 -9.96
CA GLU A 432 13.72 24.06 -10.94
C GLU A 432 13.95 23.53 -12.36
N ARG A 433 14.86 22.57 -12.53
CA ARG A 433 15.16 21.94 -13.82
C ARG A 433 13.99 21.05 -14.28
N LEU A 434 13.39 20.31 -13.36
CA LEU A 434 12.23 19.47 -13.65
C LEU A 434 11.01 20.32 -14.04
N MET A 435 10.74 21.41 -13.32
CA MET A 435 9.63 22.32 -13.63
C MET A 435 9.83 23.10 -14.93
N ALA A 436 11.08 23.35 -15.35
CA ALA A 436 11.38 24.00 -16.63
C ALA A 436 11.31 23.04 -17.83
N SER A 437 11.31 21.73 -17.62
CA SER A 437 11.36 20.72 -18.70
C SER A 437 9.98 20.42 -19.29
N GLU A 438 9.85 20.42 -20.61
CA GLU A 438 8.57 20.14 -21.32
C GLU A 438 8.49 18.73 -21.93
N GLY A 439 9.62 18.04 -22.07
CA GLY A 439 9.71 16.71 -22.68
C GLY A 439 10.37 15.69 -21.75
N VAL A 440 10.80 14.56 -22.33
CA VAL A 440 11.59 13.56 -21.60
C VAL A 440 12.85 14.22 -21.06
N HIS A 441 13.07 14.09 -19.75
CA HIS A 441 14.24 14.63 -19.06
C HIS A 441 15.04 13.48 -18.46
N GLU A 442 16.33 13.39 -18.78
CA GLU A 442 17.23 12.36 -18.25
C GLU A 442 18.32 13.01 -17.39
N ILE A 443 18.60 12.42 -16.22
CA ILE A 443 19.68 12.82 -15.33
C ILE A 443 20.52 11.60 -14.96
N ASP A 444 21.81 11.67 -15.28
CA ASP A 444 22.80 10.67 -14.88
C ASP A 444 23.39 11.06 -13.51
N LEU A 445 23.20 10.19 -12.52
CA LEU A 445 23.61 10.41 -11.13
C LEU A 445 24.25 9.14 -10.56
N GLN A 446 24.90 9.28 -9.42
CA GLN A 446 25.29 8.14 -8.59
C GLN A 446 24.26 7.98 -7.47
N GLU A 447 23.86 6.75 -7.15
CA GLU A 447 22.96 6.42 -6.04
C GLU A 447 23.80 5.93 -4.86
N LEU A 448 23.62 6.54 -3.69
CA LEU A 448 24.20 6.02 -2.46
C LEU A 448 23.45 4.75 -2.05
N LEU A 449 24.15 3.63 -2.11
CA LEU A 449 23.65 2.35 -1.63
C LEU A 449 24.05 2.19 -0.15
N TYR A 450 23.11 2.21 0.78
CA TYR A 450 23.36 2.04 2.22
C TYR A 450 22.18 1.34 2.96
N GLY A 451 22.29 1.17 4.27
CA GLY A 451 21.19 0.71 5.14
C GLY A 451 20.99 -0.81 5.24
N ASN A 452 21.01 -1.59 4.16
CA ASN A 452 20.75 -3.06 4.21
C ASN A 452 21.75 -3.93 3.44
N GLY A 453 22.88 -3.34 3.05
CA GLY A 453 23.87 -4.00 2.22
C GLY A 453 25.23 -3.28 2.28
N PRO A 454 26.14 -3.58 1.35
CA PRO A 454 27.41 -2.85 1.27
C PRO A 454 27.14 -1.36 1.05
N ILE A 455 27.91 -0.53 1.74
CA ILE A 455 27.92 0.92 1.51
C ILE A 455 28.67 1.16 0.20
N GLY A 456 28.05 1.82 -0.77
CA GLY A 456 28.66 2.07 -2.07
C GLY A 456 27.93 3.11 -2.90
N LEU A 457 28.47 3.43 -4.07
CA LEU A 457 27.85 4.29 -5.06
C LEU A 457 27.60 3.48 -6.33
N GLY A 458 26.38 3.54 -6.86
CA GLY A 458 25.99 2.88 -8.11
C GLY A 458 25.56 3.90 -9.17
N PRO A 459 26.05 3.86 -10.41
CA PRO A 459 25.57 4.72 -11.48
C PRO A 459 24.11 4.41 -11.84
N ARG A 460 23.30 5.46 -11.95
CA ARG A 460 21.89 5.40 -12.32
C ARG A 460 21.53 6.47 -13.33
N ARG A 461 20.60 6.14 -14.23
CA ARG A 461 19.92 7.13 -15.07
C ARG A 461 18.48 7.26 -14.63
N TYR A 462 18.07 8.48 -14.30
CA TYR A 462 16.70 8.83 -13.95
C TYR A 462 16.03 9.45 -15.17
N ARG A 463 15.06 8.75 -15.75
CA ARG A 463 14.28 9.23 -16.90
C ARG A 463 12.90 9.65 -16.47
N PHE A 464 12.61 10.93 -16.62
CA PHE A 464 11.31 11.52 -16.35
C PHE A 464 10.55 11.71 -17.66
N THR A 465 9.38 11.09 -17.78
CA THR A 465 8.46 11.22 -18.91
C THR A 465 7.20 11.92 -18.42
N PRO A 466 6.77 13.04 -19.05
CA PRO A 466 5.59 13.76 -18.58
C PRO A 466 4.33 12.89 -18.75
N ILE A 467 3.44 12.91 -17.75
CA ILE A 467 2.12 12.27 -17.80
C ILE A 467 1.07 13.34 -18.04
N ASP A 468 0.14 13.06 -18.94
CA ASP A 468 -1.03 13.90 -19.18
C ASP A 468 -1.89 14.00 -17.90
N PRO A 469 -2.20 15.22 -17.42
CA PRO A 469 -3.11 15.43 -16.28
C PRO A 469 -4.42 14.65 -16.37
N ASP A 470 -5.00 14.50 -17.57
CA ASP A 470 -6.28 13.79 -17.76
C ASP A 470 -6.11 12.26 -17.73
N ALA A 471 -4.88 11.77 -17.89
CA ALA A 471 -4.52 10.35 -17.77
C ALA A 471 -4.01 10.00 -16.37
N CYS A 472 -3.99 10.95 -15.43
CA CYS A 472 -3.44 10.74 -14.10
C CYS A 472 -4.25 9.70 -13.30
N PRO A 473 -3.59 8.78 -12.57
CA PRO A 473 -4.28 7.94 -11.62
C PRO A 473 -5.03 8.80 -10.58
N PRO A 474 -6.15 8.32 -9.98
CA PRO A 474 -6.97 9.14 -9.08
C PRO A 474 -6.20 9.81 -7.92
N CYS A 475 -5.12 9.19 -7.45
CA CYS A 475 -4.27 9.75 -6.39
C CYS A 475 -3.37 10.91 -6.82
N PHE A 476 -3.29 11.22 -8.11
CA PHE A 476 -2.47 12.26 -8.72
C PHE A 476 -3.31 13.34 -9.43
N GLU A 477 -4.63 13.28 -9.30
CA GLU A 477 -5.53 14.28 -9.87
C GLU A 477 -5.30 15.67 -9.26
N GLY A 478 -5.22 16.70 -10.11
CA GLY A 478 -5.10 18.10 -9.69
C GLY A 478 -3.70 18.55 -9.27
N PHE A 479 -2.66 17.75 -9.55
CA PHE A 479 -1.27 18.19 -9.46
C PHE A 479 -0.88 19.03 -10.68
N GLU A 480 0.03 19.97 -10.48
CA GLU A 480 0.50 20.90 -11.52
C GLU A 480 1.28 20.18 -12.61
N ARG A 481 2.06 19.18 -12.20
CA ARG A 481 2.84 18.34 -13.11
C ARG A 481 3.01 16.94 -12.54
N VAL A 482 2.90 15.94 -13.40
CA VAL A 482 3.10 14.54 -13.03
C VAL A 482 4.09 13.90 -13.99
N TRP A 483 5.03 13.14 -13.46
CA TRP A 483 6.08 12.44 -14.18
C TRP A 483 5.96 10.94 -13.94
N SER A 484 6.12 10.17 -15.00
CA SER A 484 6.55 8.78 -14.92
C SER A 484 8.07 8.78 -14.82
N LEU A 485 8.61 8.21 -13.76
CA LEU A 485 10.04 8.07 -13.51
C LEU A 485 10.44 6.61 -13.75
N GLU A 486 11.43 6.39 -14.61
CA GLU A 486 12.17 5.15 -14.71
C GLU A 486 13.58 5.34 -14.13
N ILE A 487 13.99 4.44 -13.25
CA ILE A 487 15.35 4.37 -12.70
C ILE A 487 16.07 3.23 -13.43
N LEU A 488 17.08 3.56 -14.23
CA LEU A 488 17.80 2.60 -15.06
C LEU A 488 19.11 2.19 -14.39
N ASP A 489 19.34 0.89 -14.34
CA ASP A 489 20.60 0.29 -13.94
C ASP A 489 21.59 0.30 -15.11
N MET A 490 22.58 1.18 -15.02
CA MET A 490 23.61 1.34 -16.05
C MET A 490 24.72 0.28 -15.94
N ASP A 491 24.82 -0.43 -14.81
CA ASP A 491 25.78 -1.52 -14.63
C ASP A 491 25.24 -2.87 -15.14
N ALA A 492 23.95 -2.94 -15.47
CA ALA A 492 23.33 -4.14 -16.00
C ALA A 492 23.62 -4.30 -17.51
N GLU A 493 23.90 -5.53 -17.94
CA GLU A 493 24.02 -5.90 -19.35
C GLU A 493 22.96 -6.95 -19.74
N PRO A 494 21.93 -6.58 -20.54
CA PRO A 494 21.62 -5.23 -21.03
C PRO A 494 21.14 -4.29 -19.91
N VAL A 495 21.17 -2.97 -20.18
CA VAL A 495 20.59 -1.94 -19.28
C VAL A 495 19.17 -2.34 -18.93
N SER A 496 18.84 -2.27 -17.64
CA SER A 496 17.57 -2.75 -17.12
C SER A 496 16.87 -1.68 -16.27
N VAL A 497 15.55 -1.75 -16.16
CA VAL A 497 14.78 -0.88 -15.28
C VAL A 497 14.90 -1.41 -13.85
N ALA A 498 15.59 -0.67 -12.99
CA ALA A 498 15.76 -0.98 -11.57
C ALA A 498 14.50 -0.67 -10.74
N GLY A 499 13.71 0.31 -11.19
CA GLY A 499 12.46 0.68 -10.54
C GLY A 499 11.68 1.74 -11.33
N THR A 500 10.40 1.89 -10.99
CA THR A 500 9.55 2.94 -11.55
C THR A 500 8.81 3.68 -10.44
N ALA A 501 8.51 4.95 -10.70
CA ALA A 501 7.71 5.76 -9.81
C ALA A 501 6.82 6.74 -10.57
N THR A 502 5.73 7.16 -9.96
CA THR A 502 4.94 8.32 -10.40
C THR A 502 5.23 9.46 -9.44
N VAL A 503 5.75 10.58 -9.95
CA VAL A 503 6.17 11.74 -9.16
C VAL A 503 5.29 12.92 -9.52
N ALA A 504 4.67 13.56 -8.53
CA ALA A 504 3.78 14.68 -8.76
C ALA A 504 4.19 15.93 -7.99
N PHE A 505 4.09 17.04 -8.70
CA PHE A 505 4.48 18.36 -8.24
C PHE A 505 3.27 19.24 -7.96
N ARG A 506 3.36 20.03 -6.90
CA ARG A 506 2.41 21.11 -6.59
C ARG A 506 3.17 22.36 -6.21
N ALA A 507 2.74 23.49 -6.76
CA ALA A 507 3.40 24.78 -6.52
C ALA A 507 4.92 24.70 -6.78
N GLY A 508 5.28 24.00 -7.86
CA GLY A 508 6.67 23.78 -8.29
C GLY A 508 7.51 22.84 -7.42
N ARG A 509 6.92 22.00 -6.55
CA ARG A 509 7.66 21.14 -5.60
C ARG A 509 7.18 19.69 -5.61
N PRO A 510 8.04 18.70 -5.32
CA PRO A 510 7.61 17.30 -5.21
C PRO A 510 6.72 17.12 -3.97
N SER A 511 5.44 16.85 -4.20
CA SER A 511 4.43 16.75 -3.13
C SER A 511 3.88 15.33 -2.95
N ARG A 512 3.98 14.47 -3.97
CA ARG A 512 3.62 13.05 -3.87
C ARG A 512 4.47 12.18 -4.79
N ILE A 513 4.90 11.02 -4.30
CA ILE A 513 5.58 10.00 -5.09
C ILE A 513 4.95 8.64 -4.80
N GLN A 514 4.67 7.86 -5.83
CA GLN A 514 4.32 6.44 -5.72
C GLN A 514 5.42 5.62 -6.36
N PHE A 515 6.16 4.86 -5.57
CA PHE A 515 7.14 3.89 -6.05
C PHE A 515 6.49 2.53 -6.23
N ILE A 516 6.80 1.87 -7.34
CA ILE A 516 6.34 0.52 -7.62
C ILE A 516 7.49 -0.43 -7.28
N THR A 517 7.48 -0.93 -6.05
CA THR A 517 8.50 -1.85 -5.50
C THR A 517 7.93 -3.26 -5.38
N GLY A 518 7.72 -3.93 -6.51
CA GLY A 518 7.16 -5.29 -6.51
C GLY A 518 5.66 -5.31 -6.15
N ILE A 519 5.29 -6.00 -5.06
CA ILE A 519 3.88 -6.31 -4.72
C ILE A 519 3.16 -5.11 -4.09
N ASP A 520 3.83 -4.37 -3.20
CA ASP A 520 3.24 -3.25 -2.47
C ASP A 520 3.93 -1.92 -2.85
N PRO A 521 3.17 -0.88 -3.25
CA PRO A 521 3.76 0.42 -3.55
C PRO A 521 4.13 1.18 -2.28
N VAL A 522 5.22 1.94 -2.36
CA VAL A 522 5.62 2.90 -1.33
C VAL A 522 5.20 4.30 -1.76
N TRP A 523 4.62 5.04 -0.83
CA TRP A 523 4.18 6.41 -1.04
C TRP A 523 5.05 7.38 -0.26
N VAL A 524 5.42 8.49 -0.89
CA VAL A 524 6.06 9.64 -0.24
C VAL A 524 5.17 10.84 -0.38
N ASP A 525 4.85 11.47 0.75
CA ASP A 525 3.83 12.50 0.85
C ASP A 525 4.41 13.72 1.62
N GLU A 526 4.47 14.92 1.02
CA GLU A 526 4.85 16.18 1.68
C GLU A 526 3.93 16.55 2.87
N TYR A 527 4.45 16.67 4.10
CA TYR A 527 3.74 17.05 5.33
C TYR A 527 3.84 18.58 5.63
N PRO A 528 2.78 19.23 6.19
CA PRO A 528 1.44 18.72 6.47
C PRO A 528 0.68 18.67 5.15
N GLN A 529 0.33 17.48 4.68
CA GLN A 529 -0.25 17.25 3.37
C GLN A 529 -1.58 18.01 3.23
N VAL A 530 -1.53 19.24 2.74
CA VAL A 530 -2.56 19.78 1.87
C VAL A 530 -2.60 18.81 0.68
N ASP A 531 -3.67 18.03 0.55
CA ASP A 531 -3.96 17.06 -0.52
C ASP A 531 -3.25 15.67 -0.50
N ARG A 532 -2.99 15.11 0.68
CA ARG A 532 -3.89 14.02 1.07
C ARG A 532 -5.25 14.72 1.12
N VAL A 533 -6.40 14.15 0.73
CA VAL A 533 -7.53 14.53 1.60
C VAL A 533 -6.98 14.12 2.93
N PRO A 534 -6.63 15.08 3.81
CA PRO A 534 -6.21 14.69 5.10
C PRO A 534 -7.24 13.67 5.52
N LEU A 535 -6.73 12.76 6.29
CA LEU A 535 -7.62 12.40 7.32
C LEU A 535 -7.90 13.79 8.04
N ASP A 536 -8.87 14.64 7.58
CA ASP A 536 -9.47 15.83 8.22
C ASP A 536 -10.94 15.55 8.60
#